data_AF-A0A8J7QWN5-F1
#
_entry.id   AF-A0A8J7QWN5-F1
#
_cell.length_a   1.000
_cell.length_b   1.000
_cell.length_c   1.000
_cell.angle_alpha   90.00
_cell.angle_beta   90.00
_cell.angle_gamma   90.00
#
_symmetry.space_group_name_H-M   'P 1'
#
loop_
_entity.id
_entity.type
_entity.pdbx_description
1 polymer ?
#
loop_
_entity_poly.entity_id
_entity_poly.type
_entity_poly.pdbx_seq_one_letter_code
_entity_poly.pdbx_strand_id
1 'polypeptide(L)'
;HFTGGEPFLNYALLLEFAKLARAHGLNSNFVETNCFWCTSEKIAEERFAELKENGLGGVLVSVNPFLAEFVPFENAERAIRIGREIFGGGLMVYHPSFYRDMVRLRAKGRTGFGEYLKAAGAGALASLSDAGVLLPMGRLVWRHGSIFERFPPERFFHENCLEELTRRWHAHVDNYGNYISGYCAGLSLGRLGGSGEVFETGIDLDEHPVLKAVASSLGELFDYAKRGWGFKPNIGGYVSKCHLCLDVRKHLVDEGSGFEELSPGQFYDNL
;
A
#
# COMPACT_ATOMS: atom_id res chain seq x y z
N HIS A 1 -1.53 6.93 12.12
CA HIS A 1 -2.36 6.65 10.94
C HIS A 1 -2.61 5.15 10.90
N PHE A 2 -3.86 4.72 10.89
CA PHE A 2 -4.23 3.30 10.73
C PHE A 2 -4.54 3.06 9.25
N THR A 3 -3.54 2.59 8.50
CA THR A 3 -3.60 2.46 7.04
C THR A 3 -4.20 1.12 6.60
N GLY A 4 -4.65 1.05 5.35
CA GLY A 4 -5.20 -0.16 4.72
C GLY A 4 -6.73 -0.23 4.71
N GLY A 5 -7.26 -1.27 4.07
CA GLY A 5 -8.70 -1.60 4.14
C GLY A 5 -9.04 -2.55 5.31
N GLU A 6 -8.01 -3.11 5.91
CA GLU A 6 -8.01 -4.11 6.98
C GLU A 6 -8.37 -3.59 8.38
N PRO A 7 -8.20 -2.30 8.76
CA PRO A 7 -8.47 -1.87 10.13
C PRO A 7 -9.86 -2.28 10.65
N PHE A 8 -10.87 -2.33 9.78
CA PHE A 8 -12.23 -2.73 10.14
C PHE A 8 -12.50 -4.24 10.15
N LEU A 9 -11.52 -5.09 9.81
CA LEU A 9 -11.60 -6.55 9.98
C LEU A 9 -11.70 -6.92 11.46
N ASN A 10 -10.95 -6.22 12.32
CA ASN A 10 -11.04 -6.35 13.77
C ASN A 10 -11.40 -4.99 14.39
N TYR A 11 -12.70 -4.69 14.35
CA TYR A 11 -13.22 -3.42 14.87
C TYR A 11 -12.91 -3.19 16.36
N ALA A 12 -12.95 -4.25 17.19
CA ALA A 12 -12.63 -4.13 18.60
C ALA A 12 -11.18 -3.67 18.82
N LEU A 13 -10.23 -4.26 18.09
CA LEU A 13 -8.83 -3.86 18.15
C LEU A 13 -8.60 -2.44 17.60
N LEU A 14 -9.27 -2.06 16.51
CA LEU A 14 -9.23 -0.69 16.00
C LEU A 14 -9.71 0.33 17.04
N LEU A 15 -10.80 0.01 17.76
CA LEU A 15 -11.32 0.85 18.82
C LEU A 15 -10.35 0.97 20.00
N GLU A 16 -9.70 -0.13 20.40
CA GLU A 16 -8.64 -0.10 21.41
C GLU A 16 -7.47 0.79 20.98
N PHE A 17 -7.02 0.69 19.73
CA PHE A 17 -5.97 1.57 19.21
C PHE A 17 -6.38 3.04 19.17
N ALA A 18 -7.64 3.36 18.84
CA ALA A 18 -8.15 4.73 18.92
C ALA A 18 -8.08 5.27 20.36
N LYS A 19 -8.51 4.48 21.35
CA LYS A 19 -8.43 4.82 22.78
C LYS A 19 -6.99 5.03 23.24
N LEU A 20 -6.08 4.14 22.85
CA LEU A 20 -4.64 4.25 23.18
C LEU A 20 -4.03 5.50 22.55
N ALA A 21 -4.29 5.76 21.26
CA ALA A 21 -3.81 6.96 20.59
C ALA A 21 -4.26 8.23 21.32
N ARG A 22 -5.54 8.29 21.72
CA ARG A 22 -6.07 9.40 22.54
C ARG A 22 -5.38 9.51 23.89
N ALA A 23 -5.19 8.40 24.61
CA ALA A 23 -4.54 8.39 25.92
C ALA A 23 -3.08 8.89 25.87
N HIS A 24 -2.40 8.67 24.73
CA HIS A 24 -1.05 9.17 24.47
C HIS A 24 -1.01 10.56 23.81
N GLY A 25 -2.15 11.25 23.65
CA GLY A 25 -2.21 12.59 23.06
C GLY A 25 -1.99 12.63 21.54
N LEU A 26 -2.11 11.50 20.85
CA LEU A 26 -1.95 11.39 19.40
C LEU A 26 -3.24 11.82 18.68
N ASN A 27 -3.48 13.14 18.62
CA ASN A 27 -4.74 13.74 18.17
C ASN A 27 -4.93 13.78 16.63
N SER A 28 -3.91 13.43 15.85
CA SER A 28 -3.94 13.45 14.37
C SER A 28 -4.05 12.05 13.77
N ASN A 29 -4.85 11.17 14.39
CA ASN A 29 -5.11 9.83 13.90
C ASN A 29 -6.27 9.85 12.89
N PHE A 30 -6.03 9.28 11.72
CA PHE A 30 -7.09 8.87 10.81
C PHE A 30 -6.97 7.39 10.50
N VAL A 31 -8.08 6.81 10.09
CA VAL A 31 -8.18 5.42 9.64
C VAL A 31 -8.53 5.38 8.17
N GLU A 32 -7.84 4.53 7.42
CA GLU A 32 -8.21 4.20 6.05
C GLU A 32 -9.28 3.09 6.04
N THR A 33 -10.14 3.12 5.04
CA THR A 33 -11.17 2.10 4.87
C THR A 33 -11.51 1.90 3.40
N ASN A 34 -11.65 0.64 2.99
CA ASN A 34 -12.24 0.25 1.71
C ASN A 34 -13.77 0.08 1.80
N CYS A 35 -14.35 0.31 2.98
CA CYS A 35 -15.77 0.28 3.27
C CYS A 35 -16.47 -1.08 3.18
N PHE A 36 -15.75 -2.21 3.16
CA PHE A 36 -16.38 -3.54 3.08
C PHE A 36 -17.43 -3.77 4.20
N TRP A 37 -17.18 -3.22 5.38
CA TRP A 37 -17.98 -3.37 6.59
C TRP A 37 -19.22 -2.47 6.64
N CYS A 38 -19.26 -1.41 5.82
CA CYS A 38 -20.28 -0.37 5.85
C CYS A 38 -21.54 -0.84 5.11
N THR A 39 -22.22 -1.87 5.63
CA THR A 39 -23.35 -2.54 4.94
C THR A 39 -24.72 -1.93 5.25
N SER A 40 -24.85 -1.14 6.31
CA SER A 40 -26.07 -0.43 6.69
C SER A 40 -25.76 0.90 7.34
N GLU A 41 -26.72 1.82 7.34
CA GLU A 41 -26.55 3.16 7.94
C GLU A 41 -26.27 3.05 9.43
N LYS A 42 -27.04 2.20 10.13
CA LYS A 42 -26.85 1.91 11.54
C LYS A 42 -25.41 1.48 11.88
N ILE A 43 -24.86 0.52 11.12
CA ILE A 43 -23.48 0.03 11.37
C ILE A 43 -22.46 1.16 11.16
N ALA A 44 -22.64 1.96 10.11
CA ALA A 44 -21.77 3.08 9.79
C ALA A 44 -21.81 4.17 10.87
N GLU A 45 -23.02 4.56 11.30
CA GLU A 45 -23.25 5.54 12.35
C GLU A 45 -22.65 5.09 13.68
N GLU A 46 -22.98 3.88 14.14
CA GLU A 46 -22.50 3.33 15.42
C GLU A 46 -20.97 3.31 15.47
N ARG A 47 -20.33 2.74 14.43
CA ARG A 47 -18.87 2.58 14.41
C ARG A 47 -18.13 3.90 14.26
N PHE A 48 -18.60 4.79 13.38
CA PHE A 48 -17.94 6.09 13.21
C PHE A 48 -18.15 7.00 14.42
N ALA A 49 -19.33 7.01 15.03
CA ALA A 49 -19.58 7.78 16.24
C ALA A 49 -18.69 7.28 17.38
N GLU A 50 -18.67 5.98 17.63
CA GLU A 50 -17.85 5.40 18.70
C GLU A 50 -16.35 5.65 18.48
N LEU A 51 -15.84 5.50 17.26
CA LEU A 51 -14.44 5.83 16.95
C LEU A 51 -14.12 7.31 17.19
N LYS A 52 -15.01 8.21 16.76
CA LYS A 52 -14.84 9.66 16.96
C LYS A 52 -14.84 10.02 18.45
N GLU A 53 -15.79 9.47 19.23
CA GLU A 53 -15.87 9.66 20.68
C GLU A 53 -14.61 9.16 21.41
N ASN A 54 -13.97 8.12 20.87
CA ASN A 54 -12.74 7.56 21.40
C ASN A 54 -11.47 8.21 20.82
N GLY A 55 -11.60 9.34 20.13
CA GLY A 55 -10.49 10.20 19.74
C GLY A 55 -9.93 9.95 18.36
N LEU A 56 -10.65 9.27 17.46
CA LEU A 56 -10.30 9.24 16.05
C LEU A 56 -10.58 10.62 15.42
N GLY A 57 -9.54 11.24 14.84
CA GLY A 57 -9.63 12.56 14.22
C GLY A 57 -10.23 12.59 12.81
N GLY A 58 -10.15 11.47 12.07
CA GLY A 58 -10.64 11.43 10.70
C GLY A 58 -10.71 10.05 10.06
N VAL A 59 -11.29 10.01 8.86
CA VAL A 59 -11.44 8.79 8.05
C VAL A 59 -11.05 9.10 6.61
N LEU A 60 -10.21 8.25 6.03
CA LEU A 60 -9.89 8.25 4.61
C LEU A 60 -10.63 7.10 3.94
N VAL A 61 -11.56 7.44 3.03
CA VAL A 61 -12.33 6.47 2.26
C VAL A 61 -11.65 6.23 0.92
N SER A 62 -11.22 5.00 0.69
CA SER A 62 -10.64 4.56 -0.57
C SER A 62 -11.73 4.03 -1.50
N VAL A 63 -11.92 4.72 -2.63
CA VAL A 63 -12.80 4.28 -3.71
C VAL A 63 -11.96 4.19 -4.98
N ASN A 64 -11.81 2.99 -5.52
CA ASN A 64 -11.11 2.80 -6.79
C ASN A 64 -11.65 1.55 -7.51
N PRO A 65 -11.34 1.39 -8.80
CA PRO A 65 -11.85 0.28 -9.61
C PRO A 65 -11.46 -1.11 -9.11
N PHE A 66 -10.32 -1.23 -8.40
CA PHE A 66 -9.86 -2.52 -7.86
C PHE A 66 -10.68 -2.94 -6.64
N LEU A 67 -11.09 -1.98 -5.80
CA LEU A 67 -11.97 -2.24 -4.65
C LEU A 67 -13.41 -2.49 -5.07
N ALA A 68 -13.88 -1.82 -6.13
CA ALA A 68 -15.25 -1.94 -6.64
C ALA A 68 -15.60 -3.38 -7.06
N GLU A 69 -14.61 -4.20 -7.41
CA GLU A 69 -14.81 -5.61 -7.75
C GLU A 69 -15.26 -6.45 -6.53
N PHE A 70 -14.87 -6.03 -5.32
CA PHE A 70 -15.08 -6.79 -4.08
C PHE A 70 -16.06 -6.12 -3.12
N VAL A 71 -16.15 -4.80 -3.13
CA VAL A 71 -16.99 -4.02 -2.23
C VAL A 71 -18.08 -3.30 -3.02
N PRO A 72 -19.37 -3.48 -2.67
CA PRO A 72 -20.47 -2.74 -3.26
C PRO A 72 -20.24 -1.22 -3.18
N PHE A 73 -20.44 -0.51 -4.29
CA PHE A 73 -20.21 0.93 -4.35
C PHE A 73 -21.05 1.71 -3.33
N GLU A 74 -22.25 1.24 -3.04
CA GLU A 74 -23.18 1.82 -2.06
C GLU A 74 -22.57 1.86 -0.65
N ASN A 75 -21.67 0.93 -0.31
CA ASN A 75 -20.97 0.95 0.97
C ASN A 75 -20.03 2.15 1.09
N ALA A 76 -19.33 2.48 0.01
CA ALA A 76 -18.48 3.65 -0.03
C ALA A 76 -19.31 4.94 -0.02
N GLU A 77 -20.40 5.02 -0.78
CA GLU A 77 -21.31 6.17 -0.75
C GLU A 77 -21.85 6.43 0.65
N ARG A 78 -22.31 5.37 1.31
CA ARG A 78 -22.79 5.41 2.69
C ARG A 78 -21.71 5.88 3.66
N ALA A 79 -20.50 5.31 3.57
CA ALA A 79 -19.39 5.69 4.43
C ALA A 79 -18.98 7.16 4.23
N ILE A 80 -18.99 7.65 2.99
CA ILE A 80 -18.69 9.05 2.69
C ILE A 80 -19.76 9.98 3.25
N ARG A 81 -21.05 9.66 3.04
CA ARG A 81 -22.15 10.49 3.54
C ARG A 81 -22.13 10.60 5.07
N ILE A 82 -22.19 9.46 5.76
CA ILE A 82 -22.24 9.40 7.23
C ILE A 82 -20.92 9.89 7.83
N GLY A 83 -19.79 9.57 7.19
CA GLY A 83 -18.48 10.06 7.59
C GLY A 83 -18.37 11.59 7.52
N ARG A 84 -18.99 12.26 6.54
CA ARG A 84 -19.07 13.74 6.51
C ARG A 84 -19.92 14.30 7.63
N GLU A 85 -21.06 13.67 7.92
CA GLU A 85 -21.95 14.08 9.01
C GLU A 85 -21.24 13.98 10.37
N ILE A 86 -20.47 12.90 10.58
CA ILE A 86 -19.78 12.64 11.85
C ILE A 86 -18.44 13.37 11.94
N PHE A 87 -17.53 13.24 10.98
CA PHE A 87 -16.17 13.81 11.06
C PHE A 87 -16.04 15.21 10.45
N GLY A 88 -17.03 15.69 9.70
CA GLY A 88 -16.93 16.98 9.00
C GLY A 88 -15.71 17.04 8.09
N GLY A 89 -14.83 18.02 8.32
CA GLY A 89 -13.56 18.17 7.59
C GLY A 89 -12.54 17.06 7.84
N GLY A 90 -12.76 16.18 8.82
CA GLY A 90 -11.93 15.00 9.07
C GLY A 90 -12.16 13.84 8.09
N LEU A 91 -13.17 13.92 7.21
CA LEU A 91 -13.37 12.92 6.15
C LEU A 91 -12.65 13.32 4.86
N MET A 92 -11.84 12.41 4.33
CA MET A 92 -11.23 12.51 3.01
C MET A 92 -11.65 11.35 2.10
N VAL A 93 -11.84 11.63 0.82
CA VAL A 93 -11.95 10.59 -0.22
C VAL A 93 -10.62 10.51 -0.96
N TYR A 94 -9.98 9.35 -0.94
CA TYR A 94 -8.71 9.13 -1.61
C TYR A 94 -8.92 8.97 -3.11
N HIS A 95 -8.11 9.68 -3.91
CA HIS A 95 -8.27 9.84 -5.36
C HIS A 95 -9.73 10.13 -5.76
N PRO A 96 -10.24 11.35 -5.49
CA PRO A 96 -11.64 11.68 -5.71
C PRO A 96 -12.09 11.58 -7.19
N SER A 97 -11.16 11.47 -8.15
CA SER A 97 -11.47 11.15 -9.56
C SER A 97 -12.20 9.83 -9.68
N PHE A 98 -11.72 8.75 -9.05
CA PHE A 98 -12.35 7.45 -9.15
C PHE A 98 -13.75 7.43 -8.54
N TYR A 99 -13.95 8.10 -7.40
CA TYR A 99 -15.30 8.24 -6.84
C TYR A 99 -16.25 8.97 -7.81
N ARG A 100 -15.81 10.10 -8.40
CA ARG A 100 -16.61 10.83 -9.39
C ARG A 100 -16.91 9.98 -10.63
N ASP A 101 -15.97 9.16 -11.08
CA ASP A 101 -16.17 8.25 -12.19
C ASP A 101 -17.25 7.22 -11.86
N MET A 102 -17.17 6.58 -10.70
CA MET A 102 -18.18 5.60 -10.25
C MET A 102 -19.57 6.21 -10.15
N VAL A 103 -19.69 7.45 -9.63
CA VAL A 103 -20.96 8.20 -9.60
C VAL A 103 -21.46 8.48 -11.02
N ARG A 104 -20.59 8.96 -11.92
CA ARG A 104 -20.93 9.26 -13.32
C ARG A 104 -21.42 8.02 -14.05
N LEU A 105 -20.79 6.88 -13.79
CA LEU A 105 -21.15 5.57 -14.36
C LEU A 105 -22.43 4.98 -13.75
N ARG A 106 -22.97 5.60 -12.68
CA ARG A 106 -24.11 5.07 -11.91
C ARG A 106 -23.84 3.63 -11.46
N ALA A 107 -22.62 3.37 -11.01
CA ALA A 107 -22.21 2.06 -10.53
C ALA A 107 -23.15 1.58 -9.42
N LYS A 108 -23.49 0.29 -9.45
CA LYS A 108 -24.32 -0.37 -8.44
C LYS A 108 -23.72 -1.71 -8.09
N GLY A 109 -23.78 -2.07 -6.82
CA GLY A 109 -23.16 -3.28 -6.32
C GLY A 109 -21.67 -3.31 -6.64
N ARG A 110 -21.18 -4.49 -7.02
CA ARG A 110 -19.78 -4.70 -7.42
C ARG A 110 -19.62 -4.44 -8.91
N THR A 111 -18.52 -3.79 -9.28
CA THR A 111 -18.15 -3.54 -10.68
C THR A 111 -16.80 -4.17 -10.94
N GLY A 112 -16.74 -5.14 -11.86
CA GLY A 112 -15.47 -5.79 -12.20
C GLY A 112 -14.51 -4.83 -12.88
N PHE A 113 -13.19 -5.00 -12.69
CA PHE A 113 -12.20 -4.08 -13.27
C PHE A 113 -12.33 -3.94 -14.80
N GLY A 114 -12.57 -5.05 -15.51
CA GLY A 114 -12.76 -5.04 -16.96
C GLY A 114 -14.06 -4.34 -17.41
N GLU A 115 -15.10 -4.34 -16.58
CA GLU A 115 -16.34 -3.59 -16.82
C GLU A 115 -16.09 -2.09 -16.63
N TYR A 116 -15.40 -1.72 -15.53
CA TYR A 116 -14.98 -0.35 -15.31
C TYR A 116 -14.16 0.18 -16.49
N LEU A 117 -13.17 -0.56 -16.99
CA LEU A 117 -12.35 -0.14 -18.13
C LEU A 117 -13.16 0.11 -19.40
N LYS A 118 -14.20 -0.70 -19.68
CA LYS A 118 -15.08 -0.51 -20.85
C LYS A 118 -15.93 0.75 -20.74
N ALA A 119 -16.30 1.12 -19.52
CA ALA A 119 -17.14 2.27 -19.23
C ALA A 119 -16.32 3.56 -18.96
N ALA A 120 -15.05 3.42 -18.57
CA ALA A 120 -14.15 4.49 -18.19
C ALA A 120 -13.91 5.47 -19.35
N GLY A 121 -14.05 6.77 -19.06
CA GLY A 121 -13.68 7.83 -20.01
C GLY A 121 -12.18 8.10 -20.03
N ALA A 122 -11.73 8.94 -20.95
CA ALA A 122 -10.31 9.29 -21.11
C ALA A 122 -9.64 9.80 -19.81
N GLY A 123 -10.35 10.58 -18.98
CA GLY A 123 -9.80 11.06 -17.70
C GLY A 123 -9.60 9.98 -16.63
N ALA A 124 -10.47 8.96 -16.62
CA ALA A 124 -10.34 7.80 -15.75
C ALA A 124 -9.13 6.96 -16.17
N LEU A 125 -8.98 6.72 -17.48
CA LEU A 125 -7.83 6.01 -18.04
C LEU A 125 -6.52 6.77 -17.77
N ALA A 126 -6.51 8.09 -17.90
CA ALA A 126 -5.36 8.92 -17.54
C ALA A 126 -4.98 8.78 -16.06
N SER A 127 -5.98 8.72 -15.16
CA SER A 127 -5.75 8.50 -13.73
C SER A 127 -5.17 7.10 -13.44
N LEU A 128 -5.57 6.07 -14.20
CA LEU A 128 -5.01 4.72 -14.07
C LEU A 128 -3.56 4.63 -14.56
N SER A 129 -3.18 5.46 -15.53
CA SER A 129 -1.80 5.51 -16.06
C SER A 129 -0.89 6.46 -15.28
N ASP A 130 -1.43 7.26 -14.37
CA ASP A 130 -0.66 8.24 -13.58
C ASP A 130 0.04 7.54 -12.42
N ALA A 131 1.38 7.57 -12.44
CA ALA A 131 2.21 6.97 -11.38
C ALA A 131 2.06 7.68 -10.02
N GLY A 132 1.52 8.91 -9.97
CA GLY A 132 1.14 9.60 -8.73
C GLY A 132 -0.20 9.13 -8.15
N VAL A 133 -0.98 8.35 -8.91
CA VAL A 133 -2.25 7.76 -8.49
C VAL A 133 -2.10 6.26 -8.28
N LEU A 134 -1.58 5.56 -9.28
CA LEU A 134 -1.27 4.13 -9.22
C LEU A 134 0.23 3.92 -9.30
N LEU A 135 0.84 3.72 -8.14
CA LEU A 135 2.24 3.36 -8.04
C LEU A 135 2.48 2.04 -8.80
N PRO A 136 3.36 2.00 -9.81
CA PRO A 136 3.64 0.79 -10.59
C PRO A 136 4.53 -0.17 -9.79
N MET A 137 4.00 -0.75 -8.72
CA MET A 137 4.67 -1.65 -7.78
C MET A 137 3.68 -2.65 -7.16
N GLY A 138 4.19 -3.59 -6.34
CA GLY A 138 3.36 -4.61 -5.71
C GLY A 138 2.61 -5.46 -6.73
N ARG A 139 1.45 -6.00 -6.35
CA ARG A 139 0.63 -6.88 -7.21
C ARG A 139 0.23 -6.24 -8.56
N LEU A 140 0.17 -4.91 -8.64
CA LEU A 140 -0.28 -4.18 -9.83
C LEU A 140 0.55 -4.53 -11.07
N VAL A 141 1.87 -4.68 -10.91
CA VAL A 141 2.79 -4.85 -12.06
C VAL A 141 2.68 -6.21 -12.72
N TRP A 142 2.23 -7.25 -12.01
CA TRP A 142 1.96 -8.56 -12.59
C TRP A 142 0.52 -8.72 -13.09
N ARG A 143 -0.47 -8.20 -12.34
CA ARG A 143 -1.90 -8.38 -12.70
C ARG A 143 -2.37 -7.43 -13.79
N HIS A 144 -1.89 -6.19 -13.79
CA HIS A 144 -2.33 -5.15 -14.70
C HIS A 144 -1.17 -4.38 -15.35
N GLY A 145 0.04 -4.96 -15.38
CA GLY A 145 1.21 -4.31 -15.97
C GLY A 145 1.09 -3.95 -17.45
N SER A 146 0.10 -4.48 -18.18
CA SER A 146 -0.18 -4.11 -19.57
C SER A 146 -0.71 -2.68 -19.74
N ILE A 147 -1.14 -2.00 -18.66
CA ILE A 147 -1.55 -0.59 -18.71
C ILE A 147 -0.35 0.36 -18.80
N PHE A 148 0.85 -0.15 -18.53
CA PHE A 148 2.09 0.62 -18.55
C PHE A 148 3.00 0.16 -19.68
N GLU A 149 3.80 1.09 -20.20
CA GLU A 149 4.90 0.76 -21.10
C GLU A 149 5.95 -0.09 -20.36
N ARG A 150 6.60 -0.99 -21.10
CA ARG A 150 7.64 -1.87 -20.56
C ARG A 150 9.00 -1.55 -21.13
N PHE A 151 10.02 -1.73 -20.31
CA PHE A 151 11.40 -1.37 -20.59
C PHE A 151 12.36 -2.50 -20.20
N PRO A 152 13.50 -2.60 -20.89
CA PRO A 152 14.54 -3.56 -20.51
C PRO A 152 15.13 -3.21 -19.13
N PRO A 153 15.64 -4.20 -18.36
CA PRO A 153 16.13 -3.99 -16.99
C PRO A 153 17.23 -2.92 -16.90
N GLU A 154 18.08 -2.81 -17.92
CA GLU A 154 19.20 -1.88 -18.00
C GLU A 154 18.76 -0.42 -17.87
N ARG A 155 17.51 -0.11 -18.26
CA ARG A 155 16.94 1.22 -18.09
C ARG A 155 16.97 1.68 -16.64
N PHE A 156 16.80 0.76 -15.69
CA PHE A 156 16.65 1.07 -14.27
C PHE A 156 17.95 0.90 -13.47
N PHE A 157 19.04 0.43 -14.09
CA PHE A 157 20.26 0.05 -13.35
C PHE A 157 20.95 1.19 -12.62
N HIS A 158 20.78 2.42 -13.09
CA HIS A 158 21.35 3.62 -12.47
C HIS A 158 20.48 4.17 -11.33
N GLU A 159 19.26 3.66 -11.16
CA GLU A 159 18.35 4.11 -10.12
C GLU A 159 18.65 3.40 -8.80
N ASN A 160 18.41 4.10 -7.68
CA ASN A 160 18.50 3.54 -6.34
C ASN A 160 17.29 3.96 -5.50
N CYS A 161 17.26 3.50 -4.25
CA CYS A 161 16.17 3.76 -3.31
C CYS A 161 16.64 4.48 -2.03
N LEU A 162 17.85 5.04 -1.97
CA LEU A 162 18.37 5.60 -0.73
C LEU A 162 17.47 6.71 -0.16
N GLU A 163 16.94 7.58 -1.02
CA GLU A 163 16.01 8.64 -0.61
C GLU A 163 14.69 8.07 -0.09
N GLU A 164 14.14 7.04 -0.76
CA GLU A 164 12.91 6.37 -0.35
C GLU A 164 13.08 5.60 0.96
N LEU A 165 14.22 4.95 1.16
CA LEU A 165 14.55 4.18 2.37
C LEU A 165 14.79 5.08 3.58
N THR A 166 15.31 6.29 3.37
CA THR A 166 15.66 7.24 4.45
C THR A 166 14.61 8.36 4.63
N ARG A 167 13.43 8.21 4.00
CA ARG A 167 12.40 9.24 3.98
C ARG A 167 11.83 9.50 5.38
N ARG A 168 11.82 10.77 5.80
CA ARG A 168 11.51 11.17 7.20
C ARG A 168 10.03 11.19 7.58
N TRP A 169 9.12 11.06 6.62
CA TRP A 169 7.70 11.39 6.83
C TRP A 169 6.73 10.27 6.46
N HIS A 170 7.20 9.17 5.86
CA HIS A 170 6.34 8.05 5.49
C HIS A 170 7.02 6.73 5.81
N ALA A 171 6.55 6.08 6.87
CA ALA A 171 6.96 4.74 7.25
C ALA A 171 5.76 3.99 7.84
N HIS A 172 5.85 2.68 7.76
CA HIS A 172 4.85 1.74 8.24
C HIS A 172 5.48 0.78 9.21
N VAL A 173 4.64 0.28 10.12
CA VAL A 173 4.95 -0.84 10.98
C VAL A 173 3.86 -1.85 10.74
N ASP A 174 4.21 -3.02 10.23
CA ASP A 174 3.22 -4.07 10.02
C ASP A 174 2.86 -4.79 11.33
N ASN A 175 1.88 -5.70 11.26
CA ASN A 175 1.42 -6.45 12.44
C ASN A 175 2.47 -7.42 12.99
N TYR A 176 3.57 -7.65 12.28
CA TYR A 176 4.70 -8.46 12.72
C TYR A 176 5.82 -7.59 13.31
N GLY A 177 5.67 -6.27 13.33
CA GLY A 177 6.66 -5.33 13.84
C GLY A 177 7.76 -4.96 12.86
N ASN A 178 7.63 -5.29 11.57
CA ASN A 178 8.61 -4.90 10.55
C ASN A 178 8.47 -3.39 10.27
N TYR A 179 9.59 -2.67 10.35
CA TYR A 179 9.68 -1.26 10.00
C TYR A 179 9.91 -1.14 8.49
N ILE A 180 8.97 -0.52 7.77
CA ILE A 180 8.97 -0.43 6.31
C ILE A 180 8.91 1.04 5.93
N SER A 181 9.92 1.54 5.22
CA SER A 181 9.94 2.92 4.71
C SER A 181 9.13 3.08 3.43
N GLY A 182 8.39 4.18 3.31
CA GLY A 182 7.69 4.55 2.10
C GLY A 182 6.66 3.50 1.67
N TYR A 183 6.69 3.11 0.40
CA TYR A 183 5.75 2.15 -0.18
C TYR A 183 6.38 0.77 -0.46
N CYS A 184 7.59 0.53 0.08
CA CYS A 184 8.42 -0.64 -0.23
C CYS A 184 7.98 -1.90 0.52
N ALA A 185 6.72 -2.32 0.35
CA ALA A 185 6.20 -3.54 0.95
C ALA A 185 7.11 -4.76 0.66
N GLY A 186 7.27 -5.62 1.67
CA GLY A 186 8.17 -6.76 1.64
C GLY A 186 9.65 -6.45 1.86
N LEU A 187 10.03 -5.18 2.04
CA LEU A 187 11.40 -4.78 2.37
C LEU A 187 11.42 -4.15 3.77
N SER A 188 11.84 -4.95 4.75
CA SER A 188 11.96 -4.53 6.15
C SER A 188 13.32 -3.88 6.39
N LEU A 189 13.31 -2.75 7.10
CA LEU A 189 14.49 -2.06 7.60
C LEU A 189 14.89 -2.52 9.02
N GLY A 190 14.14 -3.46 9.60
CA GLY A 190 14.36 -3.96 10.95
C GLY A 190 13.05 -4.19 11.71
N ARG A 191 13.14 -4.76 12.91
CA ARG A 191 11.98 -5.05 13.77
C ARG A 191 11.90 -4.04 14.91
N LEU A 192 10.71 -3.49 15.14
CA LEU A 192 10.47 -2.56 16.27
C LEU A 192 10.20 -3.27 17.60
N GLY A 193 10.06 -4.59 17.61
CA GLY A 193 9.88 -5.37 18.84
C GLY A 193 11.19 -5.49 19.63
N GLY A 194 11.54 -4.47 20.43
CA GLY A 194 12.77 -4.41 21.22
C GLY A 194 13.08 -3.01 21.75
N SER A 195 14.37 -2.70 21.93
CA SER A 195 14.99 -1.42 22.34
C SER A 195 14.84 -0.27 21.33
N GLY A 196 14.32 -0.53 20.12
CA GLY A 196 14.36 0.45 19.04
C GLY A 196 15.74 0.59 18.41
N GLU A 197 16.57 -0.46 18.47
CA GLU A 197 17.94 -0.51 17.93
C GLU A 197 18.08 0.09 16.52
N VAL A 198 17.15 -0.18 15.60
CA VAL A 198 17.17 0.43 14.25
C VAL A 198 17.24 1.96 14.26
N PHE A 199 16.67 2.61 15.29
CA PHE A 199 16.71 4.06 15.48
C PHE A 199 17.91 4.54 16.29
N GLU A 200 18.53 3.67 17.09
CA GLU A 200 19.68 4.01 17.94
C GLU A 200 21.02 3.73 17.27
N THR A 201 21.17 2.55 16.66
CA THR A 201 22.43 2.06 16.05
C THR A 201 22.40 2.14 14.52
N GLY A 202 21.24 2.31 13.92
CA GLY A 202 21.07 2.32 12.46
C GLY A 202 21.00 0.91 11.87
N ILE A 203 21.28 0.81 10.56
CA ILE A 203 21.24 -0.45 9.81
C ILE A 203 22.63 -0.74 9.27
N ASP A 204 23.20 -1.87 9.63
CA ASP A 204 24.47 -2.33 9.05
C ASP A 204 24.21 -2.95 7.67
N LEU A 205 24.57 -2.21 6.61
CA LEU A 205 24.38 -2.66 5.24
C LEU A 205 25.27 -3.87 4.87
N ASP A 206 26.35 -4.14 5.60
CA ASP A 206 27.17 -5.33 5.34
C ASP A 206 26.47 -6.62 5.76
N GLU A 207 25.54 -6.54 6.73
CA GLU A 207 24.67 -7.65 7.14
C GLU A 207 23.39 -7.76 6.29
N HIS A 208 23.07 -6.72 5.50
CA HIS A 208 21.82 -6.61 4.74
C HIS A 208 22.09 -6.41 3.23
N PRO A 209 22.40 -7.48 2.48
CA PRO A 209 22.91 -7.38 1.10
C PRO A 209 21.90 -6.81 0.10
N VAL A 210 20.60 -7.05 0.28
CA VAL A 210 19.55 -6.47 -0.57
C VAL A 210 19.40 -5.00 -0.28
N LEU A 211 19.33 -4.60 1.01
CA LEU A 211 19.26 -3.18 1.40
C LEU A 211 20.47 -2.42 0.88
N LYS A 212 21.68 -2.98 1.03
CA LYS A 212 22.91 -2.43 0.48
C LYS A 212 22.80 -2.21 -1.01
N ALA A 213 22.38 -3.23 -1.75
CA ALA A 213 22.27 -3.16 -3.19
C ALA A 213 21.23 -2.12 -3.65
N VAL A 214 20.02 -2.10 -3.07
CA VAL A 214 19.00 -1.12 -3.46
C VAL A 214 19.34 0.31 -3.04
N ALA A 215 20.13 0.50 -1.99
CA ALA A 215 20.64 1.81 -1.59
C ALA A 215 21.71 2.33 -2.58
N SER A 216 22.52 1.43 -3.15
CA SER A 216 23.54 1.76 -4.14
C SER A 216 22.95 1.94 -5.55
N SER A 217 22.41 0.87 -6.13
CA SER A 217 21.76 0.86 -7.45
C SER A 217 21.01 -0.44 -7.75
N LEU A 218 19.97 -0.39 -8.57
CA LEU A 218 19.28 -1.60 -9.01
C LEU A 218 20.14 -2.49 -9.92
N GLY A 219 21.18 -1.95 -10.57
CA GLY A 219 22.17 -2.74 -11.29
C GLY A 219 22.96 -3.65 -10.37
N GLU A 220 23.36 -3.15 -9.18
CA GLU A 220 24.01 -3.97 -8.17
C GLU A 220 23.08 -5.07 -7.64
N LEU A 221 21.81 -4.75 -7.37
CA LEU A 221 20.82 -5.75 -6.94
C LEU A 221 20.65 -6.84 -8.02
N PHE A 222 20.53 -6.43 -9.27
CA PHE A 222 20.40 -7.32 -10.41
C PHE A 222 21.61 -8.25 -10.54
N ASP A 223 22.82 -7.70 -10.51
CA ASP A 223 24.07 -8.48 -10.66
C ASP A 223 24.33 -9.38 -9.46
N TYR A 224 23.94 -8.96 -8.26
CA TYR A 224 23.99 -9.77 -7.05
C TYR A 224 23.10 -11.02 -7.19
N ALA A 225 21.83 -10.84 -7.57
CA ALA A 225 20.91 -11.95 -7.76
C ALA A 225 21.27 -12.82 -8.96
N LYS A 226 21.76 -12.23 -10.06
CA LYS A 226 22.16 -12.99 -11.24
C LYS A 226 23.37 -13.90 -10.97
N ARG A 227 24.40 -13.37 -10.30
CA ARG A 227 25.65 -14.13 -10.03
C ARG A 227 25.51 -15.09 -8.85
N GLY A 228 24.87 -14.65 -7.77
CA GLY A 228 24.76 -15.43 -6.54
C GLY A 228 23.57 -16.38 -6.50
N TRP A 229 22.49 -16.05 -7.22
CA TRP A 229 21.19 -16.70 -7.07
C TRP A 229 20.57 -17.17 -8.39
N GLY A 230 21.28 -17.03 -9.52
CA GLY A 230 20.80 -17.51 -10.82
C GLY A 230 19.58 -16.75 -11.38
N PHE A 231 19.34 -15.51 -10.93
CA PHE A 231 18.23 -14.70 -11.41
C PHE A 231 18.24 -14.52 -12.93
N LYS A 232 17.08 -14.69 -13.55
CA LYS A 232 16.86 -14.47 -14.99
C LYS A 232 15.81 -13.37 -15.17
N PRO A 233 16.13 -12.25 -15.82
CA PRO A 233 15.16 -11.19 -16.01
C PRO A 233 13.98 -11.63 -16.86
N ASN A 234 12.81 -11.05 -16.58
CA ASN A 234 11.64 -11.20 -17.42
C ASN A 234 11.92 -10.66 -18.84
N ILE A 235 11.72 -11.51 -19.85
CA ILE A 235 11.91 -11.17 -21.27
C ILE A 235 10.96 -10.04 -21.71
N GLY A 236 9.78 -9.95 -21.10
CA GLY A 236 8.81 -8.90 -21.37
C GLY A 236 9.20 -7.52 -20.84
N GLY A 237 10.28 -7.43 -20.05
CA GLY A 237 10.72 -6.18 -19.41
C GLY A 237 9.89 -5.77 -18.20
N TYR A 238 10.16 -4.57 -17.70
CA TYR A 238 9.63 -4.02 -16.46
C TYR A 238 8.98 -2.66 -16.69
N VAL A 239 8.01 -2.30 -15.84
CA VAL A 239 7.25 -1.05 -15.98
C VAL A 239 7.81 0.08 -15.12
N SER A 240 8.66 -0.26 -14.15
CA SER A 240 9.27 0.68 -13.20
C SER A 240 10.48 0.05 -12.52
N LYS A 241 11.29 0.90 -11.87
CA LYS A 241 12.38 0.48 -10.98
C LYS A 241 11.88 -0.47 -9.88
N CYS A 242 10.68 -0.20 -9.36
CA CYS A 242 10.07 -0.99 -8.29
C CYS A 242 9.62 -2.36 -8.79
N HIS A 243 9.19 -2.50 -10.05
CA HIS A 243 8.89 -3.79 -10.65
C HIS A 243 10.17 -4.65 -10.76
N LEU A 244 11.26 -4.09 -11.28
CA LEU A 244 12.55 -4.82 -11.35
C LEU A 244 13.04 -5.24 -9.96
N CYS A 245 13.08 -4.31 -9.02
CA CYS A 245 13.49 -4.58 -7.64
C CYS A 245 12.63 -5.69 -7.00
N LEU A 246 11.32 -5.64 -7.22
CA LEU A 246 10.40 -6.60 -6.66
C LEU A 246 10.50 -8.00 -7.31
N ASP A 247 10.75 -8.09 -8.61
CA ASP A 247 10.99 -9.36 -9.30
C ASP A 247 12.27 -10.03 -8.79
N VAL A 248 13.34 -9.26 -8.62
CA VAL A 248 14.59 -9.75 -8.02
C VAL A 248 14.38 -10.21 -6.58
N ARG A 249 13.71 -9.40 -5.74
CA ARG A 249 13.42 -9.76 -4.34
C ARG A 249 12.58 -11.04 -4.26
N LYS A 250 11.55 -11.17 -5.11
CA LYS A 250 10.74 -12.39 -5.18
C LYS A 250 11.59 -13.61 -5.53
N HIS A 251 12.47 -13.50 -6.52
CA HIS A 251 13.40 -14.58 -6.88
C HIS A 251 14.28 -14.99 -5.70
N LEU A 252 14.85 -14.03 -4.96
CA LEU A 252 15.66 -14.33 -3.77
C LEU A 252 14.85 -15.07 -2.69
N VAL A 253 13.59 -14.71 -2.48
CA VAL A 253 12.71 -15.41 -1.54
C VAL A 253 12.38 -16.83 -2.04
N ASP A 254 12.04 -16.98 -3.31
CA ASP A 254 11.68 -18.26 -3.92
C ASP A 254 12.86 -19.26 -3.89
N GLU A 255 14.09 -18.78 -4.02
CA GLU A 255 15.33 -19.58 -3.86
C GLU A 255 15.73 -19.83 -2.39
N GLY A 256 14.93 -19.38 -1.43
CA GLY A 256 15.13 -19.67 -0.01
C GLY A 256 16.29 -18.88 0.62
N SER A 257 16.52 -17.64 0.19
CA SER A 257 17.65 -16.84 0.70
C SER A 257 17.67 -16.62 2.21
N GLY A 258 16.51 -16.60 2.86
CA GLY A 258 16.40 -16.42 4.30
C GLY A 258 16.81 -15.03 4.81
N PHE A 259 16.96 -14.04 3.93
CA PHE A 259 17.32 -12.67 4.32
C PHE A 259 16.20 -12.02 5.13
N GLU A 260 16.53 -11.51 6.32
CA GLU A 260 15.56 -10.90 7.22
C GLU A 260 14.90 -9.64 6.65
N GLU A 261 15.65 -8.85 5.86
CA GLU A 261 15.11 -7.67 5.17
C GLU A 261 14.03 -8.01 4.13
N LEU A 262 13.91 -9.26 3.68
CA LEU A 262 12.85 -9.71 2.76
C LEU A 262 11.61 -10.19 3.53
N SER A 263 11.06 -9.30 4.35
CA SER A 263 9.94 -9.58 5.26
C SER A 263 8.77 -8.60 5.09
N PRO A 264 7.53 -9.05 5.38
CA PRO A 264 7.16 -10.41 5.75
C PRO A 264 7.11 -11.34 4.53
N GLY A 265 7.47 -12.62 4.70
CA GLY A 265 7.46 -13.61 3.62
C GLY A 265 6.11 -13.73 2.90
N GLN A 266 4.99 -13.61 3.65
CA GLN A 266 3.64 -13.67 3.08
C GLN A 266 3.36 -12.58 2.05
N PHE A 267 4.07 -11.45 2.08
CA PHE A 267 3.95 -10.45 1.02
C PHE A 267 4.29 -11.08 -0.34
N TYR A 268 5.36 -11.88 -0.40
CA TYR A 268 5.85 -12.50 -1.63
C TYR A 268 4.97 -13.66 -2.10
N ASP A 269 4.37 -14.39 -1.17
CA ASP A 269 3.40 -15.47 -1.46
C ASP A 269 2.12 -14.95 -2.13
N ASN A 270 1.81 -13.67 -1.96
CA ASN A 270 0.56 -13.05 -2.37
C ASN A 270 0.69 -12.07 -3.55
N LEU A 271 1.80 -12.13 -4.30
CA LEU A 271 2.05 -11.28 -5.47
C LEU A 271 1.22 -11.67 -6.71
#